data_AF-A0A6M5UN62-F1
#
_entry.id   AF-A0A6M5UN62-F1
#
_cell.length_a   1.000
_cell.length_b   1.000
_cell.length_c   1.000
_cell.angle_alpha   90.00
_cell.angle_beta   90.00
_cell.angle_gamma   90.00
#
_symmetry.space_group_name_H-M   'P 1'
#
loop_
_entity.id
_entity.type
_entity.pdbx_description
1 polymer ?
#
loop_
_entity_poly.entity_id
_entity_poly.type
_entity_poly.pdbx_seq_one_letter_code
_entity_poly.pdbx_strand_id
1 'polypeptide(L)'
;MTHPTPVLDPDQIYLSHDRWVCGEAACAGITAQHIGATTSGARLRPVAADDVIGWERAGLGALTCECRRLTASLGQDNAVVIERSA
;
A
#
# COMPACT_ATOMS: atom_id res chain seq x y z
N MET A 1 -24.21 14.30 -6.09
CA MET A 1 -23.20 14.56 -5.04
C MET A 1 -21.86 14.17 -5.64
N THR A 2 -20.93 15.11 -5.80
CA THR A 2 -19.59 14.82 -6.32
C THR A 2 -18.82 14.13 -5.21
N HIS A 3 -18.59 12.83 -5.34
CA HIS A 3 -17.68 12.15 -4.42
C HIS A 3 -16.28 12.71 -4.64
N PRO A 4 -15.57 13.13 -3.57
CA PRO A 4 -14.18 13.57 -3.71
C PRO A 4 -13.39 12.46 -4.42
N THR A 5 -12.54 12.85 -5.38
CA THR A 5 -11.72 11.89 -6.11
C THR A 5 -10.75 11.22 -5.13
N PRO A 6 -10.66 9.88 -5.12
CA PRO A 6 -9.64 9.19 -4.35
C PRO A 6 -8.25 9.71 -4.72
N VAL A 7 -7.41 9.95 -3.71
CA VAL A 7 -6.00 10.33 -3.91
C VAL A 7 -5.07 9.12 -3.84
N LEU A 8 -5.54 8.02 -3.26
CA LEU A 8 -4.85 6.74 -3.28
C LEU A 8 -5.27 5.93 -4.49
N ASP A 9 -4.30 5.28 -5.12
CA ASP A 9 -4.50 4.35 -6.22
C ASP A 9 -4.94 2.99 -5.65
N PRO A 10 -6.10 2.44 -6.07
CA PRO A 10 -6.59 1.15 -5.56
C PRO A 10 -5.68 -0.03 -5.91
N ASP A 11 -4.84 0.08 -6.93
CA ASP A 11 -3.89 -0.96 -7.36
C ASP A 11 -2.50 -0.76 -6.74
N GLN A 12 -2.39 0.05 -5.68
CA GLN A 12 -1.14 0.29 -4.97
C GLN A 12 -1.20 -0.03 -3.47
N ILE A 13 -0.02 -0.33 -2.90
CA ILE A 13 0.18 -0.59 -1.47
C ILE A 13 0.89 0.61 -0.85
N TYR A 14 0.44 1.01 0.34
CA TYR A 14 0.94 2.15 1.08
C TYR A 14 1.39 1.75 2.48
N LEU A 15 2.47 2.36 2.97
CA LEU A 15 2.84 2.35 4.37
C LEU A 15 1.97 3.33 5.14
N SER A 16 1.27 2.85 6.15
CA SER A 16 0.55 3.63 7.14
C SER A 16 1.10 3.27 8.52
N HIS A 17 1.89 4.18 9.12
CA HIS A 17 2.64 3.92 10.35
C HIS A 17 3.55 2.68 10.21
N ASP A 18 3.13 1.55 10.77
CA ASP A 18 3.84 0.26 10.82
C ASP A 18 3.16 -0.82 9.95
N ARG A 19 2.12 -0.46 9.18
CA ARG A 19 1.31 -1.41 8.41
C ARG A 19 1.28 -1.10 6.92
N TRP A 20 1.25 -2.16 6.11
CA TRP A 20 1.05 -2.08 4.68
C TRP A 20 -0.44 -2.19 4.35
N VAL A 21 -1.03 -1.17 3.71
CA VAL A 21 -2.46 -1.12 3.37
C VAL A 21 -2.66 -0.92 1.87
N CYS A 22 -3.69 -1.55 1.31
CA CYS A 22 -4.11 -1.32 -0.07
C CYS A 22 -4.80 0.05 -0.20
N GLY A 23 -4.66 0.74 -1.34
CA GLY A 23 -5.24 2.08 -1.56
C GLY A 23 -6.78 2.15 -1.60
N GLU A 24 -7.46 1.01 -1.51
CA GLU A 24 -8.91 0.95 -1.36
C GLU A 24 -9.38 1.37 0.04
N ALA A 25 -10.51 2.08 0.14
CA ALA A 25 -11.12 2.45 1.43
C ALA A 25 -11.44 1.25 2.33
N ALA A 26 -11.71 0.08 1.77
CA ALA A 26 -11.94 -1.14 2.56
C ALA A 26 -10.69 -1.59 3.34
N CYS A 27 -9.49 -1.14 2.95
CA CYS A 27 -8.24 -1.45 3.61
C CYS A 27 -7.60 -0.22 4.27
N ALA A 28 -7.35 0.85 3.53
CA ALA A 28 -6.73 2.07 4.06
C ALA A 28 -7.68 2.93 4.91
N GLY A 29 -9.00 2.72 4.78
CA GLY A 29 -10.03 3.54 5.38
C GLY A 29 -10.46 4.73 4.51
N ILE A 30 -11.70 5.19 4.70
CA ILE A 30 -12.31 6.26 3.88
C ILE A 30 -11.52 7.56 3.93
N THR A 31 -11.01 7.94 5.09
CA THR A 31 -10.23 9.17 5.27
C THR A 31 -8.95 9.09 4.45
N ALA A 32 -8.16 8.03 4.66
CA ALA A 32 -6.90 7.84 3.94
C ALA A 32 -7.10 7.82 2.42
N GLN A 33 -8.14 7.16 1.92
CA GLN A 33 -8.45 7.12 0.49
C GLN A 33 -8.61 8.51 -0.14
N HIS A 34 -9.19 9.47 0.59
CA HIS A 34 -9.54 10.78 0.04
C HIS A 34 -8.56 11.89 0.39
N ILE A 35 -7.77 11.76 1.46
CA ILE A 35 -6.80 12.79 1.87
C ILE A 35 -5.35 12.30 1.89
N GLY A 36 -5.10 11.01 1.67
CA GLY A 36 -3.76 10.43 1.65
C GLY A 36 -3.11 10.41 3.04
N ALA A 37 -3.91 10.51 4.10
CA ALA A 37 -3.47 10.52 5.48
C ALA A 37 -4.49 9.84 6.40
N THR A 38 -4.00 9.26 7.49
CA THR A 38 -4.84 8.72 8.57
C THR A 38 -5.61 9.83 9.28
N THR A 39 -6.61 9.46 10.09
CA THR A 39 -7.35 10.42 10.93
C THR A 39 -6.49 11.12 11.98
N SER A 40 -5.34 10.54 12.35
CA SER A 40 -4.33 11.15 13.21
C SER A 40 -3.36 12.07 12.46
N GLY A 41 -3.49 12.20 11.14
CA GLY A 41 -2.68 13.09 10.30
C GLY A 41 -1.41 12.48 9.73
N ALA A 42 -1.16 11.18 9.93
CA ALA A 42 0.01 10.52 9.34
C ALA A 42 -0.21 10.28 7.84
N ARG A 43 0.72 10.74 7.01
CA ARG A 43 0.63 10.58 5.55
C ARG A 43 0.98 9.15 5.14
N LEU A 44 0.20 8.62 4.20
CA LEU A 44 0.46 7.34 3.57
C LEU A 44 1.54 7.51 2.51
N ARG A 45 2.51 6.61 2.49
CA ARG A 45 3.60 6.61 1.51
C ARG A 45 3.50 5.37 0.63
N PRO A 46 3.59 5.49 -0.71
CA PRO A 46 3.73 4.35 -1.60
C PRO A 46 4.82 3.38 -1.16
N VAL A 47 4.57 2.08 -1.31
CA VAL A 47 5.61 1.05 -1.18
C VAL A 47 6.74 1.34 -2.18
N ALA A 48 7.98 1.23 -1.71
CA ALA A 48 9.18 1.43 -2.49
C ALA A 48 10.02 0.14 -2.55
N ALA A 49 10.98 0.09 -3.48
CA ALA A 49 11.85 -1.08 -3.65
C ALA A 49 12.58 -1.44 -2.34
N ASP A 50 13.09 -0.44 -1.62
CA ASP A 50 13.78 -0.65 -0.34
C ASP A 50 12.89 -1.31 0.72
N ASP A 51 11.57 -1.04 0.68
CA ASP A 51 10.62 -1.67 1.59
C ASP A 51 10.47 -3.16 1.28
N VAL A 52 10.35 -3.50 -0.02
CA VAL A 52 10.26 -4.90 -0.48
C VAL A 52 11.57 -5.64 -0.17
N ILE A 53 12.72 -5.05 -0.49
CA ILE A 53 14.05 -5.60 -0.19
C ILE A 53 14.21 -5.83 1.33
N GLY A 54 13.82 -4.84 2.14
CA GLY A 54 13.88 -4.93 3.59
C GLY A 54 13.00 -6.06 4.13
N TRP A 55 11.77 -6.19 3.60
CA TRP A 55 10.81 -7.21 3.98
C TRP A 55 11.29 -8.62 3.64
N GLU A 56 11.81 -8.82 2.42
CA GLU A 56 12.38 -10.08 1.97
C GLU A 56 13.62 -10.47 2.78
N ARG A 57 14.53 -9.53 3.04
CA ARG A 57 15.74 -9.76 3.86
C ARG A 57 15.41 -10.12 5.31
N ALA A 58 14.30 -9.61 5.83
CA ALA A 58 13.82 -9.97 7.15
C ALA A 58 13.17 -11.37 7.20
N GLY A 59 12.97 -12.03 6.05
CA GLY A 59 12.37 -13.36 5.98
C GLY A 59 10.87 -13.38 6.30
N LEU A 60 10.16 -12.25 6.12
CA LEU A 60 8.75 -12.09 6.46
C LEU A 60 7.77 -12.59 5.38
N GLY A 61 8.30 -13.29 4.36
CA GLY A 61 7.53 -13.74 3.20
C GLY A 61 7.23 -12.61 2.21
N ALA A 62 6.13 -12.74 1.47
CA ALA A 62 5.73 -11.74 0.48
C ALA A 62 5.13 -10.50 1.16
N LEU A 63 5.56 -9.30 0.74
CA LEU A 63 5.00 -8.04 1.24
C LEU A 63 3.57 -7.89 0.71
N THR A 64 2.61 -8.23 1.56
CA THR A 64 1.19 -8.23 1.21
C THR A 64 0.47 -7.18 2.05
N CYS A 65 -0.45 -6.43 1.44
CA CYS A 65 -1.26 -5.46 2.19
C CYS A 65 -2.15 -6.17 3.22
N GLU A 66 -2.58 -5.46 4.26
CA GLU A 66 -3.31 -6.03 5.41
C GLU A 66 -4.59 -6.78 5.01
N CYS A 67 -5.32 -6.29 3.99
CA CYS A 67 -6.51 -6.97 3.48
C CYS A 67 -6.21 -8.13 2.51
N ARG A 68 -4.93 -8.45 2.28
CA ARG A 68 -4.42 -9.54 1.44
C ARG A 68 -4.91 -9.53 0.00
N ARG A 69 -5.20 -8.35 -0.56
CA ARG A 69 -5.62 -8.19 -1.96
C ARG A 69 -4.48 -7.92 -2.92
N LEU A 70 -3.43 -7.28 -2.44
CA LEU A 70 -2.28 -6.92 -3.26
C LEU A 70 -1.01 -7.44 -2.59
N THR A 71 -0.10 -7.93 -3.42
CA THR A 71 1.24 -8.33 -3.04
C THR A 71 2.23 -7.49 -3.84
N ALA A 72 3.22 -6.93 -3.16
CA ALA A 72 4.36 -6.26 -3.79
C ALA A 72 5.54 -7.24 -3.92
N SER A 73 6.21 -7.17 -5.07
CA SER A 73 7.43 -7.89 -5.39
C SER A 73 8.39 -6.98 -6.15
N LEU A 74 9.66 -7.38 -6.24
CA LEU A 74 10.62 -6.70 -7.11
C LEU A 74 10.57 -7.32 -8.51
N GLY A 75 10.28 -6.48 -9.50
CA GLY A 75 10.40 -6.82 -10.91
C GLY A 75 11.83 -6.62 -11.42
N GLN A 76 11.96 -6.58 -12.74
CA GLN A 76 13.22 -6.24 -13.39
C GLN A 76 13.66 -4.81 -13.01
N ASP A 77 14.97 -4.58 -12.92
CA ASP A 77 15.57 -3.28 -12.58
C ASP A 77 15.14 -2.71 -11.21
N ASN A 78 14.79 -3.56 -10.24
CA ASN A 78 14.30 -3.17 -8.90
C ASN A 78 13.02 -2.32 -8.92
N ALA A 79 12.23 -2.39 -10.00
CA ALA A 79 10.91 -1.77 -10.03
C ALA A 79 9.97 -2.52 -9.08
N VAL A 80 9.14 -1.80 -8.31
CA VAL A 80 8.09 -2.46 -7.52
C VAL A 80 6.96 -2.88 -8.45
N VAL A 81 6.67 -4.16 -8.46
CA VAL A 81 5.52 -4.75 -9.16
C VAL A 81 4.45 -5.07 -8.13
N ILE A 82 3.21 -4.67 -8.40
CA ILE A 82 2.08 -4.94 -7.53
C ILE A 82 1.08 -5.80 -8.28
N GLU A 83 0.77 -6.95 -7.70
CA GLU A 83 -0.11 -7.94 -8.29
C GLU A 83 -1.28 -8.21 -7.35
N ARG A 84 -2.45 -8.51 -7.93
CA ARG A 84 -3.60 -8.97 -7.16
C ARG A 84 -3.32 -10.37 -6.64
N SER A 85 -3.44 -10.53 -5.32
CA SER A 85 -3.33 -11.82 -4.66
C SER A 85 -4.50 -12.72 -5.10
N ALA A 86 -4.21 -13.99 -5.39
CA ALA A 86 -5.18 -14.98 -5.84
C ALA A 86 -6.12 -15.47 -4.72
#